data_AF-A0A938DVN5-F1
#
_entry.id   AF-A0A938DVN5-F1
#
_cell.length_a   1.000
_cell.length_b   1.000
_cell.length_c   1.000
_cell.angle_alpha   90.00
_cell.angle_beta   90.00
_cell.angle_gamma   90.00
#
_symmetry.space_group_name_H-M   'P 1'
#
loop_
_entity.id
_entity.type
_entity.pdbx_description
1 polymer ?
#
loop_
_entity_poly.entity_id
_entity_poly.type
_entity_poly.pdbx_seq_one_letter_code
_entity_poly.pdbx_strand_id
1 'polypeptide(L)' 'MEPIPPALEATIRTRLRERLTQGLALACFDARGIRFAGGVGHADAITGLQLVPLRGPRTDPWLGRGRRG' A
#
# COMPACT_ATOMS: atom_id res chain seq x y z
N MET A 1 -6.59 7.92 -10.23
CA MET A 1 -6.08 7.61 -8.89
C MET A 1 -4.68 8.22 -8.81
N GLU A 2 -4.44 9.09 -7.83
CA GLU A 2 -3.17 9.82 -7.70
C GLU A 2 -2.06 8.88 -7.18
N PRO A 3 -0.78 9.12 -7.50
CA PRO A 3 0.32 8.45 -6.79
C PRO A 3 0.39 8.93 -5.34
N ILE A 4 1.04 8.14 -4.48
CA ILE A 4 1.36 8.58 -3.12
C ILE A 4 2.27 9.82 -3.21
N PRO A 5 1.96 10.94 -2.52
CA PRO A 5 2.83 12.11 -2.52
C PRO A 5 4.27 11.76 -2.09
N PRO A 6 5.32 12.23 -2.80
CA PRO A 6 6.70 11.81 -2.52
C PRO A 6 7.17 12.08 -1.08
N ALA A 7 6.78 13.21 -0.50
CA ALA A 7 7.11 13.54 0.89
C ALA A 7 6.45 12.58 1.90
N LEU A 8 5.22 12.15 1.62
CA LEU A 8 4.51 11.17 2.43
C LEU A 8 5.14 9.79 2.28
N GLU A 9 5.46 9.36 1.06
CA GLU A 9 6.16 8.09 0.82
C GLU A 9 7.50 8.04 1.56
N ALA A 10 8.30 9.11 1.48
CA ALA A 10 9.58 9.20 2.18
C ALA A 10 9.40 9.07 3.69
N THR A 11 8.39 9.74 4.26
CA THR A 11 8.07 9.66 5.68
C THR A 11 7.68 8.23 6.08
N ILE A 12 6.80 7.58 5.31
CA ILE A 12 6.39 6.20 5.55
C ILE A 12 7.61 5.28 5.51
N ARG A 13 8.47 5.43 4.49
CA ARG A 13 9.68 4.61 4.33
C ARG A 13 10.63 4.74 5.53
N THR A 14 10.82 5.94 6.06
CA THR A 14 11.61 6.16 7.29
C THR A 14 11.01 5.42 8.47
N ARG A 15 9.69 5.52 8.68
CA ARG A 15 9.01 4.83 9.79
C ARG A 15 9.06 3.30 9.67
N LEU A 16 8.95 2.78 8.46
CA LEU A 16 9.09 1.34 8.21
C LEU A 16 10.48 0.84 8.62
N ARG A 17 11.54 1.58 8.27
CA ARG A 17 12.92 1.24 8.67
C ARG A 17 13.10 1.27 10.18
N GLU A 18 12.65 2.33 10.85
CA GLU A 18 12.75 2.47 12.32
C GLU A 18 12.07 1.33 13.08
N ARG A 19 11.00 0.78 12.52
CA ARG A 19 10.18 -0.27 13.15
C ARG A 19 10.45 -1.67 12.62
N LEU A 20 11.51 -1.86 11.82
CA LEU A 20 11.82 -3.13 11.15
C LEU A 20 10.60 -3.73 10.41
N THR A 21 9.73 -2.87 9.89
CA THR A 21 8.52 -3.26 9.16
C THR A 21 8.83 -3.32 7.67
N GLN A 22 8.46 -4.41 7.01
CA GLN A 22 8.87 -4.69 5.63
C GLN A 22 8.11 -3.87 4.60
N GLY A 23 6.81 -3.67 4.82
CA GLY A 23 5.95 -2.91 3.93
C GLY A 23 4.65 -2.49 4.58
N LEU A 24 3.96 -1.56 3.94
CA LEU A 24 2.67 -1.03 4.36
C LEU A 24 1.79 -0.80 3.14
N ALA A 25 0.60 -1.37 3.14
CA ALA A 25 -0.48 -1.00 2.21
C ALA A 25 -1.32 0.14 2.82
N LEU A 26 -1.66 1.14 2.02
CA LEU A 26 -2.46 2.28 2.45
C LEU A 26 -3.44 2.75 1.39
N ALA A 27 -4.50 3.40 1.85
CA ALA A 27 -5.45 4.15 1.03
C ALA A 27 -5.76 5.48 1.71
N CYS A 28 -5.75 6.56 0.94
CA CYS A 28 -6.15 7.89 1.36
C CYS A 28 -7.52 8.21 0.79
N PHE A 29 -8.39 8.76 1.65
CA PHE A 29 -9.75 9.13 1.31
C PHE A 29 -9.94 10.63 1.50
N ASP A 30 -10.75 11.24 0.63
CA ASP A 30 -11.30 12.57 0.82
C ASP A 30 -12.84 12.51 0.72
N ALA A 31 -13.50 13.68 0.77
CA ALA A 31 -14.96 13.77 0.69
C ALA A 31 -15.56 13.19 -0.62
N ARG A 32 -14.74 12.96 -1.66
CA ARG A 32 -15.14 12.43 -2.97
C ARG A 32 -14.77 10.95 -3.15
N GLY A 33 -14.12 10.34 -2.17
CA GLY A 33 -13.78 8.92 -2.16
C GLY A 33 -12.28 8.67 -2.08
N ILE A 34 -11.80 7.62 -2.76
CA ILE A 34 -10.38 7.23 -2.72
C ILE A 34 -9.56 8.20 -3.56
N ARG A 35 -8.69 8.95 -2.90
CA ARG A 35 -7.74 9.86 -3.53
C ARG A 35 -6.55 9.09 -4.13
N PHE A 36 -5.94 8.22 -3.32
CA PHE A 36 -4.88 7.30 -3.76
C PHE A 36 -4.85 6.02 -2.93
N ALA A 37 -4.33 4.94 -3.51
CA ALA A 37 -4.07 3.69 -2.82
C ALA A 37 -2.79 3.04 -3.37
N GLY A 38 -2.05 2.35 -2.51
CA GLY A 38 -0.80 1.68 -2.90
C GLY A 38 -0.07 1.08 -1.72
N GLY A 39 1.17 0.68 -1.94
CA GLY A 39 2.04 0.18 -0.88
C GLY A 39 3.39 0.87 -0.88
N VAL A 40 4.03 0.92 0.29
CA VAL A 40 5.41 1.37 0.49
C VAL A 40 6.19 0.22 1.12
N GLY A 41 7.35 -0.11 0.56
CA GLY A 41 8.16 -1.24 1.02
C GLY A 41 7.87 -2.52 0.23
N HIS A 42 7.93 -3.67 0.89
CA HIS A 42 7.85 -4.99 0.27
C HIS A 42 6.71 -5.80 0.88
N ALA A 43 6.00 -6.56 0.04
CA ALA A 43 4.95 -7.47 0.51
C ALA A 43 5.55 -8.73 1.17
N ASP A 44 6.77 -9.06 0.75
CA ASP A 44 7.53 -10.23 1.17
C ASP A 44 9.02 -9.88 1.06
N ALA A 45 9.75 -9.96 2.16
CA ALA A 45 11.18 -9.69 2.19
C ALA A 45 12.04 -10.84 1.64
N ILE A 46 11.50 -12.06 1.49
CA ILE A 46 12.23 -13.22 0.95
C ILE A 46 12.33 -13.11 -0.57
N THR A 47 11.27 -12.65 -1.23
CA THR A 47 11.21 -12.52 -2.70
C THR A 47 11.62 -11.14 -3.23
N GLY A 48 11.78 -10.14 -2.36
CA GLY A 48 12.16 -8.78 -2.78
C GLY A 48 11.10 -8.09 -3.65
N LEU A 49 9.86 -8.59 -3.64
CA LEU A 49 8.75 -8.04 -4.42
C LEU A 49 8.40 -6.65 -3.89
N GLN A 50 8.79 -5.64 -4.66
CA GLN A 50 8.48 -4.25 -4.39
C GLN A 50 6.97 -4.04 -4.49
N LEU A 51 6.36 -3.43 -3.47
CA LEU A 51 4.96 -3.01 -3.54
C LEU A 51 4.86 -1.86 -4.54
N VAL A 52 4.28 -2.15 -5.71
CA VAL A 52 3.93 -1.14 -6.71
C VAL A 52 2.61 -0.46 -6.32
N PRO A 53 2.43 0.83 -6.66
CA PRO A 53 1.13 1.49 -6.54
C PRO A 53 0.08 0.70 -7.32
N LEU A 54 -1.07 0.41 -6.68
CA LEU A 54 -2.17 -0.31 -7.31
C LEU A 54 -2.82 0.59 -8.39
N ARG A 55 -2.27 0.59 -9.60
CA ARG A 55 -2.88 1.22 -10.78
C ARG A 55 -3.84 0.23 -11.43
N GLY A 56 -5.14 0.39 -11.20
CA GLY A 56 -6.18 -0.32 -11.95
C GLY A 56 -7.41 -0.69 -11.13
N PRO A 57 -8.55 -1.05 -11.78
CA PRO A 57 -9.68 -1.64 -11.09
C PRO A 57 -9.24 -2.96 -10.42
N ARG A 58 -9.53 -3.07 -9.13
CA ARG A 58 -9.07 -4.10 -8.20
C ARG A 58 -9.36 -5.53 -8.72
N THR A 59 -8.31 -6.33 -8.93
CA THR A 59 -8.42 -7.78 -9.11
C THR A 59 -7.53 -8.59 -8.17
N ASP A 60 -7.01 -8.01 -7.09
CA ASP A 60 -6.16 -8.75 -6.15
C ASP A 60 -6.98 -9.80 -5.36
N PRO A 61 -6.68 -11.11 -5.52
CA PRO A 61 -7.45 -12.19 -4.89
C PRO A 61 -7.27 -12.28 -3.37
N TRP A 62 -6.27 -11.59 -2.81
CA TRP A 62 -5.89 -11.70 -1.40
C TRP A 62 -6.69 -10.80 -0.45
N LEU A 63 -7.41 -9.81 -0.98
CA LEU A 63 -8.29 -8.92 -0.21
C LEU A 63 -9.76 -9.36 -0.23
N GLY A 64 -10.05 -10.54 -0.78
CA GLY A 64 -11.39 -11.05 -1.04
C GLY A 64 -11.88 -12.18 -0.13
N ARG A 65 -11.18 -12.59 0.94
CA ARG A 65 -11.77 -13.50 1.94
C ARG A 65 -12.69 -12.73 2.89
N GLY A 66 -13.82 -12.29 2.33
CA GLY A 66 -15.00 -11.97 3.10
C GLY A 66 -15.48 -13.20 3.86
N ARG A 67 -15.81 -12.99 5.14
CA ARG A 67 -16.70 -13.83 5.95
C ARG A 67 -17.76 -14.52 5.09
N ARG A 68 -17.71 -15.85 5.04
CA ARG A 68 -18.91 -16.69 5.07
C ARG A 68 -18.68 -17.74 6.15
N GLY A 69 -19.54 -17.70 7.15
CA GLY A 69 -19.51 -18.44 8.40
C GLY A 69 -20.44 -17.70 9.34
#